data_AF-A0A1Z8WSW8-F1
#
_entry.id   AF-A0A1Z8WSW8-F1
#
_cell.length_a   1.000
_cell.length_b   1.000
_cell.length_c   1.000
_cell.angle_alpha   90.00
_cell.angle_beta   90.00
_cell.angle_gamma   90.00
#
_symmetry.space_group_name_H-M   'P 1'
#
loop_
_entity.id
_entity.type
_entity.pdbx_description
1 polymer ?
#
loop_
_entity_poly.entity_id
_entity_poly.type
_entity_poly.pdbx_seq_one_letter_code
_entity_poly.pdbx_strand_id
1 'polypeptide(L)'
;MAKVTKKVLKEIVKQCLVEILVEGLNSEEEEDTLFESIVPKKTVPRKPVAKSVRTISERSQAKNNEQSPVSEAAIKNVAGNDNVMAEIFADTAATTLTQQGLSNESKRGAYVPADGAAKLVQDSNLEDLFDGANNWATLAFSAGKPGD
;
A
#
# COMPACT_ATOMS: atom_id res chain seq x y z
N MET A 1 56.10 13.60 14.23
CA MET A 1 54.71 13.11 14.03
C MET A 1 53.82 13.80 15.05
N ALA A 2 52.93 14.70 14.61
CA ALA A 2 52.06 15.43 15.51
C ALA A 2 51.11 14.44 16.21
N LYS A 3 51.17 14.38 17.54
CA LYS A 3 50.30 13.52 18.33
C LYS A 3 48.89 14.10 18.29
N VAL A 4 48.03 13.54 17.45
CA VAL A 4 46.61 13.92 17.39
C VAL A 4 46.00 13.60 18.76
N THR A 5 45.50 14.62 19.45
CA THR A 5 44.83 14.41 20.74
C THR A 5 43.46 13.79 20.48
N LYS A 6 42.98 12.95 21.41
CA LYS A 6 41.65 12.31 21.31
C LYS A 6 40.51 13.33 21.12
N LYS A 7 40.71 14.58 21.54
CA LYS A 7 39.75 15.68 21.32
C LYS A 7 39.64 16.06 19.84
N VAL A 8 40.78 16.29 19.18
CA VAL A 8 40.83 16.64 17.75
C VAL A 8 40.24 15.52 16.88
N LEU A 9 40.55 14.25 17.20
CA LEU A 9 39.96 13.13 16.48
C LEU A 9 38.43 13.05 16.63
N LYS A 10 37.92 13.33 17.84
CA LYS A 10 36.48 13.38 18.08
C LYS A 10 35.80 14.55 17.36
N GLU A 11 36.47 15.68 17.21
CA GLU A 11 35.94 16.80 16.42
C GLU A 11 35.88 16.46 14.94
N ILE A 12 36.92 15.84 14.37
CA ILE A 12 36.92 15.39 12.97
C ILE A 12 35.80 14.37 12.74
N VAL A 13 35.67 13.37 13.62
CA VAL A 13 34.60 12.36 13.51
C VAL A 13 33.21 13.00 13.61
N LYS A 14 33.03 13.99 14.49
CA LYS A 14 31.77 14.73 14.58
C LYS A 14 31.45 15.51 13.30
N GLN A 15 32.44 16.17 12.71
CA GLN A 15 32.26 16.90 11.47
C GLN A 15 31.87 15.94 10.33
N CYS A 16 32.58 14.82 10.16
CA CYS A 16 32.22 13.82 9.14
C CYS A 16 30.84 13.19 9.37
N LEU A 17 30.44 12.92 10.62
CA LEU A 17 29.11 12.38 10.90
C LEU A 17 28.00 13.39 10.56
N VAL A 18 28.21 14.67 10.86
CA VAL A 18 27.25 15.73 10.49
C VAL A 18 27.19 15.89 8.98
N GLU A 19 28.33 15.84 8.29
CA GLU A 19 28.42 15.94 6.83
C GLU A 19 27.66 14.81 6.13
N ILE A 20 27.87 13.55 6.53
CA ILE A 20 27.15 12.40 5.98
C ILE A 20 25.64 12.50 6.26
N LEU A 21 25.25 12.97 7.44
CA LEU A 21 23.84 13.14 7.77
C LEU A 21 23.19 14.24 6.93
N VAL A 22 23.89 15.37 6.73
CA VAL A 22 23.37 16.45 5.88
C VAL A 22 23.32 16.01 4.43
N GLU A 23 24.34 15.33 3.92
CA GLU A 23 24.36 14.80 2.55
C GLU A 23 23.25 13.76 2.34
N GLY A 24 23.08 12.82 3.28
CA GLY A 24 22.04 11.79 3.20
C GLY A 24 20.62 12.31 3.40
N LEU A 25 20.42 13.38 4.18
CA LEU A 25 19.10 14.00 4.40
C LEU A 25 18.75 15.03 3.32
N ASN A 26 19.72 15.73 2.72
CA ASN A 26 19.50 16.64 1.59
C ASN A 26 19.51 15.91 0.22
N SER A 27 19.71 14.59 0.19
CA SER A 27 19.59 13.78 -1.03
C SER A 27 18.14 13.56 -1.50
N GLU A 28 17.14 14.19 -0.88
CA GLU A 28 15.73 14.08 -1.29
C GLU A 28 15.35 14.94 -2.52
N GLU A 29 16.30 15.65 -3.14
CA GLU A 29 16.03 16.56 -4.27
C GLU A 29 16.90 16.31 -5.52
N GLU A 30 17.21 15.06 -5.87
CA GLU A 30 17.21 14.74 -7.30
C GLU A 30 15.73 14.56 -7.68
N GLU A 31 15.10 15.68 -8.04
CA GLU A 31 13.86 15.73 -8.81
C GLU A 31 14.09 15.01 -10.15
N ASP A 32 14.13 13.68 -10.12
CA ASP A 32 13.67 12.90 -11.25
C ASP A 32 12.21 13.29 -11.44
N THR A 33 12.00 14.30 -12.30
CA THR A 33 10.68 14.71 -12.75
C THR A 33 9.99 13.46 -13.28
N LEU A 34 9.12 12.90 -12.45
CA LEU A 34 8.30 11.75 -12.79
C LEU A 34 7.41 12.18 -13.95
N PHE A 35 7.83 11.85 -15.17
CA PHE A 35 7.01 11.98 -16.35
C PHE A 35 5.89 10.95 -16.26
N GLU A 36 4.74 11.40 -15.79
CA GLU A 36 3.52 10.60 -15.76
C GLU A 36 3.15 10.20 -17.20
N SER A 37 3.23 8.90 -17.50
CA SER A 37 2.85 8.34 -18.80
C SER A 37 1.33 8.17 -18.93
N ILE A 38 0.54 9.19 -18.58
CA ILE A 38 -0.90 9.17 -18.87
C ILE A 38 -1.11 9.79 -20.24
N VAL A 39 -1.24 8.93 -21.25
CA VAL A 39 -1.77 9.34 -22.55
C VAL A 39 -3.28 9.53 -22.37
N PRO A 40 -3.84 10.74 -22.55
CA PRO A 40 -5.28 10.91 -22.51
C PRO A 40 -5.90 10.11 -23.66
N LYS A 41 -6.67 9.06 -23.32
CA LYS A 41 -7.45 8.32 -24.32
C LYS A 41 -8.39 9.29 -25.01
N LYS A 42 -8.18 9.54 -26.31
CA LYS A 42 -9.16 10.25 -27.16
C LYS A 42 -10.48 9.50 -27.07
N THR A 43 -11.46 10.11 -26.39
CA THR A 43 -12.81 9.60 -26.32
C THR A 43 -13.42 9.70 -27.72
N VAL A 44 -13.58 8.56 -28.38
CA VAL A 44 -14.32 8.49 -29.64
C VAL A 44 -15.79 8.76 -29.29
N PRO A 45 -16.48 9.72 -29.96
CA PRO A 45 -17.88 10.00 -29.66
C PRO A 45 -18.74 8.79 -29.99
N ARG A 46 -19.26 8.12 -28.95
CA ARG A 46 -20.26 7.05 -29.12
C ARG A 46 -21.59 7.70 -29.52
N LYS A 47 -22.16 7.25 -30.65
CA LYS A 47 -23.51 7.63 -31.07
C LYS A 47 -24.52 7.25 -29.98
N PRO A 48 -25.52 8.10 -29.68
CA PRO A 48 -26.53 7.77 -28.68
C PRO A 48 -27.37 6.60 -29.17
N VAL A 49 -27.30 5.47 -28.46
CA VAL A 49 -28.26 4.38 -28.63
C VAL A 49 -29.55 4.82 -27.96
N ALA A 50 -30.64 4.81 -28.73
CA ALA A 50 -31.97 5.20 -28.26
C ALA A 50 -32.39 4.37 -27.04
N LYS A 51 -32.81 5.07 -25.98
CA LYS A 51 -33.29 4.49 -24.72
C LYS A 51 -34.61 3.77 -24.97
N SER A 52 -34.61 2.43 -24.93
CA SER A 52 -35.83 1.67 -24.64
C SER A 52 -36.05 1.67 -23.13
N VAL A 53 -36.82 2.64 -22.66
CA VAL A 53 -37.39 2.65 -21.30
C VAL A 53 -38.38 1.49 -21.21
N ARG A 54 -38.00 0.45 -20.45
CA ARG A 54 -38.96 -0.47 -19.85
C ARG A 54 -38.62 -0.64 -18.37
N THR A 55 -39.47 -0.02 -17.58
CA THR A 55 -39.83 -0.31 -16.19
C THR A 55 -39.34 -1.65 -15.65
N ILE A 56 -38.36 -1.62 -14.74
CA ILE A 56 -38.29 -2.56 -13.61
C ILE A 56 -38.05 -1.72 -12.36
N SER A 57 -39.17 -1.23 -11.85
CA SER A 57 -39.32 -0.73 -10.49
C SER A 57 -39.24 -1.91 -9.53
N GLU A 58 -38.04 -2.45 -9.30
CA GLU A 58 -37.76 -3.40 -8.21
C GLU A 58 -36.36 -3.13 -7.62
N ARG A 59 -36.10 -1.86 -7.30
CA ARG A 59 -34.91 -1.44 -6.54
C ARG A 59 -35.36 -0.67 -5.30
N SER A 60 -35.77 -1.39 -4.26
CA SER A 60 -35.61 -0.97 -2.86
C SER A 60 -36.16 -2.03 -1.89
N GLN A 61 -35.65 -3.26 -1.99
CA GLN A 61 -35.34 -4.00 -0.77
C GLN A 61 -33.83 -4.16 -0.70
N ALA A 62 -33.15 -3.01 -0.63
CA ALA A 62 -31.88 -3.00 0.05
C ALA A 62 -32.20 -3.42 1.48
N LYS A 63 -31.96 -4.70 1.79
CA LYS A 63 -31.69 -5.08 3.16
C LYS A 63 -30.67 -4.06 3.64
N ASN A 64 -31.07 -3.20 4.57
CA ASN A 64 -30.14 -2.60 5.51
C ASN A 64 -29.51 -3.82 6.20
N ASN A 65 -28.50 -4.40 5.57
CA ASN A 65 -27.55 -5.22 6.24
C ASN A 65 -26.82 -4.18 7.07
N GLU A 66 -27.37 -3.91 8.25
CA GLU A 66 -26.70 -3.10 9.24
C GLU A 66 -25.31 -3.68 9.34
N GLN A 67 -24.35 -2.88 8.87
CA GLN A 67 -22.95 -3.21 8.92
C GLN A 67 -22.68 -3.72 10.32
N SER A 68 -22.26 -4.97 10.46
CA SER A 68 -21.67 -5.37 11.73
C SER A 68 -20.40 -4.53 11.84
N PRO A 69 -20.29 -3.57 12.78
CA PRO A 69 -19.01 -2.95 13.06
C PRO A 69 -18.00 -4.08 13.30
N VAL A 70 -16.75 -3.90 12.89
CA VAL A 70 -15.67 -4.85 13.20
C VAL A 70 -15.86 -5.28 14.65
N SER A 71 -16.14 -6.57 14.85
CA SER A 71 -16.73 -6.99 16.11
C SER A 71 -15.76 -6.64 17.23
N GLU A 72 -16.29 -6.06 18.30
CA GLU A 72 -15.45 -5.68 19.44
C GLU A 72 -14.67 -6.89 20.00
N ALA A 73 -15.19 -8.09 19.78
CA ALA A 73 -14.51 -9.35 20.02
C ALA A 73 -13.27 -9.56 19.13
N ALA A 74 -13.32 -9.24 17.83
CA ALA A 74 -12.15 -9.30 16.95
C ALA A 74 -11.09 -8.27 17.36
N ILE A 75 -11.51 -7.06 17.72
CA ILE A 75 -10.61 -6.02 18.22
C ILE A 75 -9.92 -6.48 19.51
N LYS A 76 -10.68 -7.04 20.46
CA LYS A 76 -10.15 -7.59 21.72
C LYS A 76 -9.25 -8.81 21.51
N ASN A 77 -9.55 -9.67 20.53
CA ASN A 77 -8.69 -10.81 20.22
C ASN A 77 -7.33 -10.38 19.65
N VAL A 78 -7.27 -9.28 18.89
CA VAL A 78 -6.02 -8.77 18.29
C VAL A 78 -5.25 -7.88 19.26
N ALA A 79 -5.94 -7.00 20.00
CA ALA A 79 -5.33 -6.15 21.03
C ALA A 79 -4.93 -6.93 22.30
N GLY A 80 -5.51 -8.11 22.50
CA GLY A 80 -5.36 -8.87 23.74
C GLY A 80 -5.92 -8.12 24.94
N ASN A 81 -5.11 -7.98 25.99
CA ASN A 81 -5.50 -7.31 27.25
C ASN A 81 -5.13 -5.81 27.27
N ASP A 82 -4.57 -5.26 26.19
CA ASP A 82 -4.17 -3.85 26.15
C ASP A 82 -5.37 -2.98 25.74
N ASN A 83 -5.88 -2.20 26.70
CA ASN A 83 -7.02 -1.32 26.51
C ASN A 83 -6.72 -0.15 25.54
N VAL A 84 -5.48 0.36 25.55
CA VAL A 84 -5.09 1.47 24.67
C VAL A 84 -4.98 0.98 23.22
N MET A 85 -4.46 -0.23 23.03
CA MET A 85 -4.36 -0.84 21.70
C MET A 85 -5.74 -1.17 21.12
N ALA A 86 -6.70 -1.58 21.96
CA ALA A 86 -8.07 -1.80 21.53
C ALA A 86 -8.76 -0.52 21.03
N GLU A 87 -8.54 0.62 21.70
CA GLU A 87 -9.05 1.92 21.25
C GLU A 87 -8.45 2.34 19.90
N ILE A 88 -7.14 2.15 19.70
CA ILE A 88 -6.48 2.43 18.41
C ILE A 88 -7.06 1.56 17.30
N PHE A 89 -7.30 0.27 17.55
CA PHE A 89 -7.89 -0.63 16.56
C PHE A 89 -9.35 -0.32 16.27
N ALA A 90 -10.11 0.18 17.24
CA ALA A 90 -11.47 0.67 17.01
C ALA A 90 -11.46 1.91 16.10
N ASP A 91 -10.59 2.88 16.37
CA ASP A 91 -10.49 4.11 15.58
C ASP A 91 -9.99 3.86 14.15
N THR A 92 -9.01 2.97 13.99
CA THR A 92 -8.50 2.57 12.66
C THR A 92 -9.52 1.77 11.86
N ALA A 93 -10.28 0.88 12.52
CA ALA A 93 -11.38 0.15 11.88
C ALA A 93 -12.51 1.09 11.43
N ALA A 94 -12.83 2.11 12.23
CA ALA A 94 -13.89 3.06 11.93
C ALA A 94 -13.51 4.06 10.81
N THR A 95 -12.29 4.60 10.85
CA THR A 95 -11.89 5.73 9.99
C THR A 95 -10.93 5.35 8.87
N THR A 96 -9.83 4.67 9.19
CA THR A 96 -8.72 4.48 8.24
C THR A 96 -9.03 3.38 7.24
N LEU A 97 -9.54 2.24 7.72
CA LEU A 97 -9.86 1.09 6.87
C LEU A 97 -11.01 1.40 5.90
N THR A 98 -11.96 2.22 6.36
CA THR A 98 -13.09 2.69 5.55
C THR A 98 -12.63 3.72 4.52
N GLN A 99 -11.78 4.67 4.89
CA GLN A 99 -11.23 5.68 3.97
C GLN A 99 -10.30 5.08 2.90
N GLN A 100 -9.53 4.05 3.26
CA GLN A 100 -8.62 3.35 2.33
C GLN A 100 -9.35 2.36 1.41
N GLY A 101 -10.65 2.15 1.61
CA GLY A 101 -11.42 1.19 0.82
C GLY A 101 -10.99 -0.28 1.02
N LEU A 102 -10.30 -0.56 2.12
CA LEU A 102 -9.85 -1.90 2.53
C LEU A 102 -10.89 -2.60 3.40
N SER A 103 -11.93 -1.89 3.82
CA SER A 103 -13.10 -2.50 4.42
C SER A 103 -13.73 -3.49 3.44
N ASN A 104 -14.14 -4.64 3.95
CA ASN A 104 -14.82 -5.69 3.17
C ASN A 104 -16.13 -5.20 2.51
N GLU A 105 -16.61 -4.02 2.91
CA GLU A 105 -17.77 -3.30 2.36
C GLU A 105 -17.44 -2.47 1.11
N SER A 106 -16.16 -2.24 0.84
CA SER A 106 -15.73 -1.66 -0.41
C SER A 106 -15.94 -2.71 -1.49
N LYS A 107 -17.11 -2.69 -2.13
CA LYS A 107 -17.26 -3.20 -3.49
C LYS A 107 -16.11 -2.60 -4.29
N ARG A 108 -15.02 -3.36 -4.42
CA ARG A 108 -13.73 -3.02 -5.03
C ARG A 108 -13.90 -1.78 -5.90
N GLY A 109 -13.73 -0.60 -5.32
CA GLY A 109 -14.04 0.65 -5.99
C GLY A 109 -13.21 0.64 -7.25
N ALA A 110 -13.87 0.57 -8.41
CA ALA A 110 -13.36 0.03 -9.67
C ALA A 110 -11.85 0.21 -9.85
N TYR A 111 -11.06 -0.68 -9.25
CA TYR A 111 -9.64 -0.70 -9.45
C TYR A 111 -9.50 -1.16 -10.90
N VAL A 112 -9.10 -0.24 -11.76
CA VAL A 112 -8.83 -0.52 -13.15
C VAL A 112 -7.36 -0.92 -13.19
N PRO A 113 -7.05 -2.21 -13.36
CA PRO A 113 -5.67 -2.65 -13.40
C PRO A 113 -4.98 -1.96 -14.58
N ALA A 114 -3.84 -1.33 -14.28
CA ALA A 114 -3.09 -0.57 -15.27
C ALA A 114 -2.45 -1.48 -16.34
N ASP A 115 -2.15 -2.72 -15.97
CA ASP A 115 -1.52 -3.72 -16.82
C ASP A 115 -2.15 -5.13 -16.65
N GLY A 116 -1.66 -6.08 -17.45
CA GLY A 116 -2.16 -7.46 -17.43
C GLY A 116 -1.85 -8.20 -16.13
N ALA A 117 -0.76 -7.85 -15.45
CA ALA A 117 -0.36 -8.47 -14.19
C ALA A 117 -1.28 -8.03 -13.05
N ALA A 118 -1.57 -6.74 -12.94
CA ALA A 118 -2.50 -6.18 -11.97
C ALA A 118 -3.91 -6.75 -12.17
N LYS A 119 -4.31 -7.06 -13.40
CA LYS A 119 -5.58 -7.70 -13.69
C LYS A 119 -5.62 -9.14 -13.16
N LEU A 120 -4.55 -9.90 -13.38
CA LEU A 120 -4.45 -11.26 -12.88
C LEU A 120 -4.51 -11.30 -11.34
N VAL A 121 -3.83 -10.36 -10.67
CA VAL A 121 -3.85 -10.23 -9.21
C VAL A 121 -5.25 -9.88 -8.69
N GLN A 122 -6.00 -9.05 -9.42
CA GLN A 122 -7.36 -8.67 -9.04
C GLN A 122 -8.37 -9.83 -9.21
N ASP A 123 -8.22 -10.61 -10.27
CA ASP A 123 -9.13 -11.71 -10.63
C ASP A 123 -8.80 -13.00 -9.87
N SER A 124 -7.54 -13.20 -9.44
CA SER A 124 -7.09 -14.38 -8.69
C SER A 124 -7.28 -14.25 -7.18
N ASN A 125 -7.37 -15.40 -6.50
CA ASN A 125 -7.25 -15.46 -5.05
C ASN A 125 -5.77 -15.32 -4.66
N LEU A 126 -5.45 -14.45 -3.70
CA LEU A 126 -4.06 -14.17 -3.30
C LEU A 126 -3.37 -15.42 -2.76
N GLU A 127 -4.09 -16.29 -2.05
CA GLU A 127 -3.55 -17.55 -1.52
C GLU A 127 -3.05 -18.48 -2.65
N ASP A 128 -3.74 -18.49 -3.79
CA ASP A 128 -3.39 -19.31 -4.95
C ASP A 128 -2.25 -18.66 -5.77
N LEU A 129 -2.18 -17.32 -5.77
CA LEU A 129 -1.11 -16.58 -6.45
C LEU A 129 0.26 -16.79 -5.78
N PHE A 130 0.26 -16.99 -4.46
CA PHE A 130 1.47 -17.17 -3.66
C PHE A 130 1.71 -18.63 -3.22
N ASP A 131 0.90 -19.59 -3.68
CA ASP A 131 1.13 -21.03 -3.44
C ASP A 131 2.35 -21.50 -4.26
N GLY A 132 3.54 -21.27 -3.70
CA GLY A 132 4.84 -21.44 -4.38
C GLY A 132 5.85 -20.33 -4.08
N ALA A 133 5.42 -19.23 -3.45
CA ALA A 133 6.27 -18.11 -3.04
C ALA A 133 7.23 -18.44 -1.89
N ASN A 134 7.13 -19.63 -1.28
CA ASN A 134 8.11 -20.10 -0.30
C ASN A 134 9.55 -20.20 -0.87
N ASN A 135 9.68 -20.21 -2.21
CA ASN A 135 10.97 -20.24 -2.89
C ASN A 135 11.49 -18.85 -3.31
N TRP A 136 10.80 -17.77 -2.94
CA TRP A 136 11.18 -16.42 -3.38
C TRP A 136 12.54 -15.99 -2.83
N ALA A 137 12.84 -16.30 -1.57
CA ALA A 137 14.15 -16.04 -0.97
C ALA A 137 15.26 -16.81 -1.71
N THR A 138 15.02 -18.06 -2.07
CA THR A 138 15.98 -18.85 -2.84
C THR A 138 16.17 -18.28 -4.24
N LEU A 139 15.12 -17.83 -4.93
CA LEU A 139 15.24 -17.21 -6.26
C LEU A 139 15.92 -15.82 -6.20
N ALA A 140 15.65 -15.02 -5.17
CA ALA A 140 16.23 -13.69 -4.98
C ALA A 140 17.72 -13.74 -4.58
N PHE A 141 18.13 -14.77 -3.82
CA PHE A 141 19.49 -14.88 -3.26
C PHE A 141 20.31 -16.06 -3.80
N SER A 142 19.81 -16.85 -4.75
CA SER A 142 20.59 -17.95 -5.37
C SER A 142 21.66 -17.47 -6.35
N ALA A 143 21.57 -16.22 -6.82
CA ALA A 143 22.62 -15.60 -7.62
C ALA A 143 23.73 -15.04 -6.72
N GLY A 144 24.81 -15.81 -6.57
CA GLY A 144 26.12 -15.29 -6.21
C GLY A 144 26.70 -15.79 -4.90
N LYS A 145 27.28 -17.01 -4.92
CA LYS A 145 28.57 -17.19 -4.24
C LYS A 145 29.64 -16.62 -5.16
N PRO A 146 30.32 -15.51 -4.79
CA PRO A 146 31.58 -15.17 -5.43
C PRO A 146 32.65 -16.08 -4.82
N GLY A 147 33.11 -17.08 -5.58
CA GLY A 147 34.24 -17.92 -5.20
C GLY A 147 34.05 -19.41 -5.49
N ASP A 148 34.16 -19.76 -6.77
CA ASP A 148 35.06 -20.81 -7.28
C ASP A 148 35.56 -20.37 -8.66
#